data_AF-A0A7C6FQZ0-F1
#
_entry.id   AF-A0A7C6FQZ0-F1
#
_cell.length_a   1.000
_cell.length_b   1.000
_cell.length_c   1.000
_cell.angle_alpha   90.00
_cell.angle_beta   90.00
_cell.angle_gamma   90.00
#
_symmetry.space_group_name_H-M   'P 1'
#
loop_
_entity.id
_entity.type
_entity.pdbx_description
1 polymer ?
#
loop_
_entity_poly.entity_id
_entity_poly.type
_entity_poly.pdbx_seq_one_letter_code
_entity_poly.pdbx_strand_id
1 'polypeptide(L)'
;MRINSVNQSNAIAQYMNAVQAKQEKTPARPELSSDSVELSDGAKKYAAFLKEARANLENSEVEEAAKVADIMEKIKKNEYKVSSDDLAGSIMRGIPTHI
;
A
#
# COMPACT_ATOMS: atom_id res chain seq x y z
N MET A 1 24.67 19.73 -51.46
CA MET A 1 24.79 20.09 -50.03
C MET A 1 25.39 18.90 -49.31
N ARG A 2 26.64 18.98 -48.83
CA ARG A 2 27.31 17.88 -48.10
C ARG A 2 27.01 18.04 -46.61
N ILE A 3 26.38 17.04 -45.99
CA ILE A 3 26.12 17.02 -44.55
C ILE A 3 27.39 16.48 -43.89
N ASN A 4 28.10 17.33 -43.13
CA ASN A 4 29.22 16.88 -42.33
C ASN A 4 28.70 15.96 -41.22
N SER A 5 29.21 14.73 -41.17
CA SER A 5 28.87 13.79 -40.11
C SER A 5 29.40 14.32 -38.78
N VAL A 6 28.50 14.43 -37.80
CA VAL A 6 28.88 14.80 -36.44
C VAL A 6 29.73 13.66 -35.87
N ASN A 7 30.97 13.94 -35.47
CA ASN A 7 31.85 12.94 -34.89
C ASN A 7 31.23 12.46 -33.55
N GLN A 8 30.77 11.20 -33.53
CA GLN A 8 30.01 10.61 -32.43
C GLN A 8 30.77 10.68 -31.10
N SER A 9 32.10 10.61 -31.14
CA SER A 9 32.96 10.71 -29.96
C SER A 9 32.82 12.06 -29.25
N ASN A 10 32.62 13.15 -30.00
CA ASN A 10 32.43 14.48 -29.41
C ASN A 10 31.03 14.67 -28.82
N ALA A 11 30.01 14.06 -29.44
CA ALA A 11 28.64 14.09 -28.91
C ALA A 11 28.53 13.33 -27.59
N ILE A 12 29.20 12.17 -27.48
CA ILE A 12 29.25 11.38 -26.25
C ILE A 12 29.98 12.15 -25.15
N ALA A 13 31.10 12.79 -25.46
CA ALA A 13 31.85 13.58 -24.47
C ALA A 13 31.03 14.77 -23.93
N GLN A 14 30.27 15.47 -24.79
CA GLN A 14 29.39 16.55 -24.35
C GLN A 14 28.24 16.04 -23.48
N TYR A 15 27.66 14.88 -23.82
CA TYR A 15 26.62 14.26 -23.00
C TYR A 15 27.16 13.85 -21.62
N MET A 16 28.31 13.18 -21.55
CA MET A 16 28.89 12.73 -20.29
C MET A 16 29.25 13.91 -19.37
N ASN A 17 29.81 14.98 -19.93
CA ASN A 17 30.09 16.21 -19.16
C ASN A 17 28.79 16.89 -18.67
N ALA A 18 27.73 16.92 -19.48
CA ALA A 18 26.45 17.48 -19.08
C ALA A 18 25.73 16.66 -17.99
N VAL A 19 25.92 15.34 -17.98
CA VAL A 19 25.38 14.44 -16.95
C VAL A 19 26.15 14.62 -15.63
N GLN A 20 27.48 14.67 -15.67
CA GLN A 20 28.30 14.92 -14.48
C GLN A 20 28.04 16.30 -13.88
N ALA A 21 27.91 17.35 -14.70
CA ALA A 21 27.60 18.70 -14.22
C ALA A 21 26.20 18.83 -13.58
N LYS A 22 25.27 17.91 -13.87
CA LYS A 22 23.93 17.88 -13.23
C LYS A 22 23.92 17.13 -11.89
N GLN A 23 24.92 16.30 -11.59
CA GLN A 23 24.99 15.56 -10.32
C GLN A 23 25.46 16.42 -9.14
N GLU A 24 26.15 17.54 -9.37
CA GLU A 24 26.71 18.38 -8.29
C GLU A 24 25.76 19.42 -7.70
N LYS A 25 24.49 19.47 -8.13
CA LYS A 25 23.46 20.25 -7.43
C LYS A 25 22.46 19.31 -6.81
N THR A 26 22.82 18.73 -5.66
CA THR A 26 21.81 18.37 -4.68
C THR A 26 21.01 19.66 -4.40
N PRO A 27 19.72 19.75 -4.76
CA PRO A 27 18.93 20.89 -4.31
C PRO A 27 19.00 20.88 -2.79
N ALA A 28 19.33 22.04 -2.20
CA ALA A 28 19.25 22.21 -0.76
C ALA A 28 17.90 21.68 -0.31
N ARG A 29 17.93 20.63 0.53
CA ARG A 29 16.73 20.07 1.16
C ARG A 29 16.03 21.27 1.80
N PRO A 30 14.78 21.61 1.42
CA PRO A 30 14.07 22.64 2.14
C PRO A 30 14.04 22.18 3.60
N GLU A 31 14.61 22.98 4.49
CA GLU A 31 14.36 22.89 5.92
C GLU A 31 12.84 22.89 6.05
N LEU A 32 12.27 21.72 6.34
CA LEU A 32 10.86 21.61 6.69
C LEU A 32 10.73 22.32 8.04
N SER A 33 10.58 23.65 8.00
CA SER A 33 10.06 24.39 9.13
C SER A 33 8.81 23.67 9.58
N SER A 34 8.82 23.25 10.84
CA SER A 34 7.76 22.48 11.46
C SER A 34 6.50 23.35 11.54
N ASP A 35 5.79 23.45 10.42
CA ASP A 35 4.42 23.94 10.39
C ASP A 35 3.58 22.83 11.01
N SER A 36 3.47 22.88 12.33
CA SER A 36 2.45 22.14 13.06
C SER A 36 1.10 22.72 12.65
N VAL A 37 0.52 22.16 11.59
CA VAL A 37 -0.88 22.41 11.26
C VAL A 37 -1.66 21.74 12.39
N GLU A 38 -2.26 22.55 13.26
CA GLU A 38 -3.26 22.06 14.19
C GLU A 38 -4.37 21.40 13.36
N LEU A 39 -4.37 20.07 13.34
CA LEU A 39 -5.40 19.30 12.67
C LEU A 39 -6.76 19.76 13.21
N SER A 40 -7.69 20.07 12.30
CA SER A 40 -9.06 20.38 12.69
C SER A 40 -9.62 19.26 13.57
N ASP A 41 -10.54 19.58 14.47
CA ASP A 41 -11.10 18.58 15.39
C ASP A 41 -11.73 17.39 14.67
N GLY A 42 -12.23 17.61 13.44
CA GLY A 42 -12.70 16.54 12.55
C GLY A 42 -11.58 15.62 12.09
N ALA A 43 -10.42 16.16 11.69
CA ALA A 43 -9.27 15.38 11.25
C ALA A 43 -8.66 14.57 12.41
N LYS A 44 -8.64 15.12 13.64
CA LYS A 44 -8.21 14.39 14.85
C LYS A 44 -9.12 13.19 15.15
N LYS A 45 -10.44 13.38 15.06
CA LYS A 45 -11.42 12.29 15.25
C LYS A 45 -11.30 11.22 14.19
N TYR A 46 -11.15 11.62 12.92
CA TYR A 46 -10.96 10.68 11.82
C TYR A 46 -9.67 9.87 11.96
N ALA A 47 -8.56 10.53 12.32
CA ALA A 47 -7.30 9.85 12.59
C ALA A 47 -7.38 8.89 13.78
N ALA A 48 -8.11 9.26 14.85
CA ALA A 48 -8.37 8.37 15.99
C ALA A 48 -9.17 7.13 15.57
N PHE A 49 -10.22 7.31 14.77
CA PHE A 49 -11.02 6.21 14.24
C PHE A 49 -10.20 5.28 13.35
N LEU A 50 -9.36 5.82 12.45
CA LEU A 50 -8.47 5.01 11.62
C LEU A 50 -7.43 4.25 12.46
N LYS A 51 -6.91 4.86 13.53
CA LYS A 51 -5.98 4.21 14.44
C LYS A 51 -6.64 3.04 15.18
N GLU A 52 -7.88 3.23 15.64
CA GLU A 52 -8.66 2.17 16.28
C GLU A 52 -9.01 1.04 15.30
N ALA A 53 -9.47 1.38 14.09
CA ALA A 53 -9.73 0.41 13.04
C ALA A 53 -8.48 -0.41 12.69
N ARG A 54 -7.31 0.24 12.61
CA ARG A 54 -6.03 -0.44 12.39
C ARG A 54 -5.66 -1.37 13.55
N ALA A 55 -5.80 -0.92 14.79
CA ALA A 55 -5.52 -1.77 15.95
C ALA A 55 -6.44 -3.00 15.99
N ASN A 56 -7.71 -2.83 15.61
CA ASN A 56 -8.66 -3.94 15.51
C ASN A 56 -8.30 -4.91 14.38
N LEU A 57 -7.83 -4.41 13.23
CA LEU A 57 -7.33 -5.25 12.14
C LEU A 57 -6.11 -6.07 12.56
N GLU A 58 -5.11 -5.42 13.17
CA GLU A 58 -3.89 -6.09 13.64
C GLU A 58 -4.21 -7.18 14.69
N ASN A 59 -5.17 -6.95 15.59
CA ASN A 59 -5.64 -7.97 16.52
C ASN A 59 -6.44 -9.09 15.82
N SER A 60 -7.25 -8.75 14.81
CA SER A 60 -8.02 -9.73 14.02
C SER A 60 -7.11 -10.69 13.25
N GLU A 61 -5.98 -10.21 12.71
CA GLU A 61 -5.04 -11.03 11.95
C GLU A 61 -4.49 -12.21 12.78
N VAL A 62 -4.18 -11.98 14.06
CA VAL A 62 -3.67 -13.03 14.96
C VAL A 62 -4.76 -14.05 15.28
N GLU A 63 -5.99 -13.58 15.57
CA GLU A 63 -7.12 -14.46 15.82
C GLU A 63 -7.54 -15.27 14.58
N GLU A 64 -7.47 -14.66 13.40
CA GLU A 64 -7.77 -15.32 12.13
C GLU A 64 -6.74 -16.40 11.81
N ALA A 65 -5.45 -16.14 12.00
CA ALA A 65 -4.41 -17.15 11.80
C ALA A 65 -4.64 -18.40 12.68
N ALA A 66 -5.02 -18.20 13.94
CA ALA A 66 -5.35 -19.30 14.85
C ALA A 66 -6.61 -20.07 14.40
N LYS A 67 -7.66 -19.35 13.98
CA LYS A 67 -8.90 -19.98 13.46
C LYS A 67 -8.63 -20.78 12.19
N VAL A 68 -7.80 -20.28 11.28
CA VAL A 68 -7.42 -21.01 10.06
C VAL A 68 -6.68 -22.29 10.39
N ALA A 69 -5.74 -22.26 11.34
CA ALA A 69 -5.01 -23.45 11.75
C ALA A 69 -5.94 -24.53 12.34
N ASP A 70 -6.89 -24.14 13.20
CA ASP A 70 -7.90 -25.05 13.78
C ASP A 70 -8.82 -25.66 12.71
N ILE A 71 -9.31 -24.84 11.76
CA ILE A 71 -10.12 -25.33 10.64
C ILE A 71 -9.32 -26.32 9.78
N MET A 72 -8.06 -26.00 9.47
CA MET A 72 -7.20 -26.87 8.66
C MET A 72 -6.93 -28.22 9.36
N GLU A 73 -6.79 -28.23 10.68
CA GLU A 73 -6.66 -29.47 11.45
C GLU A 73 -7.94 -30.30 11.40
N LYS A 74 -9.11 -29.68 11.60
CA LYS A 74 -10.42 -30.34 11.50
C LYS A 74 -10.68 -30.91 10.10
N ILE A 75 -10.25 -30.21 9.04
CA ILE A 75 -10.33 -30.71 7.66
C ILE A 75 -9.46 -31.96 7.50
N LYS A 76 -8.21 -31.95 7.98
CA LYS A 76 -7.31 -33.11 7.92
C LYS A 76 -7.88 -34.33 8.65
N LYS A 77 -8.62 -34.11 9.74
CA LYS A 77 -9.31 -35.16 10.50
C LYS A 77 -10.66 -35.59 9.92
N ASN A 78 -11.12 -34.99 8.81
CA ASN A 78 -12.48 -35.17 8.27
C ASN A 78 -13.60 -34.81 9.27
N GLU A 79 -13.29 -33.93 10.23
CA GLU A 79 -14.22 -33.48 11.27
C GLU A 79 -14.83 -32.11 10.95
N TYR A 80 -14.30 -31.40 9.95
CA TYR A 80 -14.85 -30.12 9.52
C TYR A 80 -16.18 -30.31 8.78
N LYS A 81 -17.25 -29.75 9.33
CA LYS A 81 -18.59 -29.74 8.73
C LYS A 81 -19.10 -28.32 8.64
N VAL A 82 -19.59 -27.95 7.47
CA VAL A 82 -20.31 -26.69 7.22
C VAL A 82 -21.78 -27.03 7.13
N SER A 83 -22.63 -26.36 7.92
CA SER A 83 -24.07 -26.57 7.85
C SER A 83 -24.65 -25.93 6.58
N SER A 84 -25.73 -26.49 6.06
CA SER A 84 -26.45 -25.90 4.92
C SER A 84 -27.01 -24.52 5.24
N ASP A 85 -27.37 -24.27 6.50
CA ASP A 85 -27.89 -22.99 6.97
C ASP A 85 -26.79 -21.90 6.98
N ASP A 86 -25.57 -22.25 7.40
CA ASP A 86 -24.43 -21.34 7.36
C ASP A 86 -24.06 -20.97 5.92
N LEU A 87 -24.12 -21.95 5.01
CA LEU A 87 -23.88 -21.74 3.58
C LEU A 87 -24.95 -20.82 2.98
N ALA A 88 -26.24 -21.11 3.22
CA ALA A 88 -27.35 -20.30 2.73
C ALA A 88 -27.26 -18.86 3.28
N GLY A 89 -26.99 -18.70 4.57
CA GLY A 89 -26.82 -17.40 5.21
C GLY A 89 -25.64 -16.60 4.64
N SER A 90 -24.56 -17.27 4.23
CA SER A 90 -23.40 -16.61 3.60
C SER A 90 -23.73 -16.14 2.18
N ILE A 91 -24.43 -16.96 1.40
CA ILE A 91 -24.88 -16.59 0.05
C ILE A 91 -25.84 -15.39 0.12
N MET A 92 -26.81 -15.42 1.03
CA MET A 92 -27.78 -14.33 1.17
C MET A 92 -27.17 -13.02 1.66
N ARG A 93 -26.13 -13.07 2.49
CA ARG A 93 -25.36 -11.87 2.90
C ARG A 93 -24.57 -11.24 1.76
N GLY A 94 -24.19 -12.01 0.74
CA GLY A 94 -23.48 -11.53 -0.44
C GLY A 94 -24.39 -10.87 -1.49
N ILE A 95 -25.72 -10.97 -1.35
CA ILE A 95 -26.67 -10.31 -2.24
C ILE A 95 -26.92 -8.89 -1.69
N PRO A 96 -26.53 -7.82 -2.40
CA PRO A 96 -26.80 -6.46 -1.94
C PRO A 96 -28.32 -6.25 -1.89
N THR A 97 -28.89 -6.06 -0.70
CA THR A 97 -30.32 -5.82 -0.50
C THR A 97 -30.70 -4.35 -0.73
N HIS A 98 -30.12 -3.71 -1.73
CA HIS A 98 -30.52 -2.37 -2.19
C HIS A 98 -31.15 -2.50 -3.57
N ILE A 99 -32.50 -2.55 -3.58
CA ILE A 99 -33.34 -2.18 -4.73
C ILE A 99 -34.02 -0.87 -4.34
#